data_AF-A0A520KU79-F1
#
_entry.id   AF-A0A520KU79-F1
#
_cell.length_a   1.000
_cell.length_b   1.000
_cell.length_c   1.000
_cell.angle_alpha   90.00
_cell.angle_beta   90.00
_cell.angle_gamma   90.00
#
_symmetry.space_group_name_H-M   'P 1'
#
loop_
_entity.id
_entity.type
_entity.pdbx_description
1 polymer ?
#
loop_
_entity_poly.entity_id
_entity_poly.type
_entity_poly.pdbx_seq_one_letter_code
_entity_poly.pdbx_strand_id
1 'polypeptide(L)'
;MVTPGDVHDSLEFDDLLEDSNVFVDLQDVILVFDKGYWKLDRFKELGEKGYRFIAPMKINTTYEILSEKIKGKISDEIIRLSNGSILRLVTFHNDKRIERYITNLDLPPEEIREIYGMR
;
A
#
# COMPACT_ATOMS: atom_id res chain seq x y z
N MET A 1 10.17 -3.40 -28.45
CA MET A 1 10.41 -2.89 -27.09
C MET A 1 9.91 -3.96 -26.15
N VAL A 2 10.82 -4.70 -25.52
CA VAL A 2 10.47 -5.80 -24.61
C VAL A 2 10.55 -5.21 -23.21
N THR A 3 9.41 -4.86 -22.63
CA THR A 3 9.34 -4.50 -21.21
C THR A 3 9.65 -5.74 -20.39
N PRO A 4 10.68 -5.74 -19.53
CA PRO A 4 10.91 -6.85 -18.62
C PRO A 4 9.67 -7.02 -17.74
N GLY A 5 9.17 -8.24 -17.62
CA GLY A 5 8.00 -8.56 -16.78
C GLY A 5 8.24 -8.37 -15.28
N ASP A 6 9.44 -7.97 -14.88
CA ASP A 6 9.82 -7.69 -13.50
C ASP A 6 10.23 -6.21 -13.37
N VAL A 7 9.23 -5.32 -13.46
CA VAL A 7 9.38 -3.86 -13.30
C VAL A 7 9.64 -3.47 -11.84
N HIS A 8 9.67 -4.45 -10.94
CA HIS A 8 9.75 -4.19 -9.51
C HIS A 8 11.13 -3.66 -9.07
N ASP A 9 12.18 -3.85 -9.86
CA ASP A 9 13.57 -3.36 -9.61
C ASP A 9 14.02 -2.29 -10.61
N SER A 10 13.10 -1.69 -11.38
CA SER A 10 13.50 -0.71 -12.38
C SER A 10 13.85 0.65 -11.72
N LEU A 11 15.08 1.12 -11.97
CA LEU A 11 15.51 2.51 -11.74
C LEU A 11 14.53 3.51 -12.36
N GLU A 12 13.83 3.11 -13.43
CA GLU A 12 12.83 3.89 -14.14
C GLU A 12 11.68 4.37 -13.24
N PHE A 13 11.29 3.61 -12.21
CA PHE A 13 10.26 4.07 -11.27
C PHE A 13 10.79 5.17 -10.33
N ASP A 14 12.05 5.06 -9.90
CA ASP A 14 12.70 6.09 -9.10
C ASP A 14 12.93 7.37 -9.93
N ASP A 15 13.38 7.23 -11.18
CA ASP A 15 13.54 8.34 -12.11
C ASP A 15 12.20 9.04 -12.37
N LEU A 16 11.11 8.28 -12.57
CA LEU A 16 9.77 8.85 -12.73
C LEU A 16 9.26 9.57 -11.49
N LEU A 17 9.57 9.07 -10.28
CA LEU A 17 9.24 9.78 -9.05
C LEU A 17 10.05 11.08 -8.97
N GLU A 18 11.35 11.04 -9.21
CA GLU A 18 12.20 12.23 -9.16
C GLU A 18 11.75 13.30 -10.17
N ASP A 19 11.46 12.89 -11.41
CA ASP A 19 10.94 13.78 -12.45
C ASP A 19 9.55 14.34 -12.11
N SER A 20 8.67 13.51 -11.52
CA SER A 20 7.32 13.96 -11.13
C SER A 20 7.37 14.93 -9.95
N ASN A 21 8.35 14.80 -9.05
CA ASN A 21 8.54 15.69 -7.91
C ASN A 21 8.84 17.14 -8.33
N VAL A 22 9.33 17.34 -9.55
CA VAL A 22 9.56 18.68 -10.13
C VAL A 22 8.25 19.41 -10.43
N PHE A 23 7.18 18.66 -10.71
CA PHE A 23 5.90 19.20 -11.18
C PHE A 23 4.75 19.02 -10.19
N VAL A 24 4.85 18.04 -9.30
CA VAL A 24 3.81 17.66 -8.34
C VAL A 24 4.49 17.40 -7.01
N ASP A 25 3.98 18.00 -5.93
CA ASP A 25 4.45 17.65 -4.59
C ASP A 25 4.04 16.21 -4.31
N LEU A 26 5.01 15.31 -4.32
CA LEU A 26 4.77 13.88 -4.09
C LEU A 26 4.33 13.58 -2.67
N GLN A 27 4.47 14.52 -1.72
CA GLN A 27 3.82 14.41 -0.43
C GLN A 27 2.31 14.59 -0.57
N ASP A 28 1.85 15.31 -1.59
CA ASP A 28 0.43 15.53 -1.90
C ASP A 28 -0.23 14.43 -2.76
N VAL A 29 0.54 13.44 -3.24
CA VAL A 29 0.03 12.34 -4.08
C VAL A 29 -0.09 11.04 -3.28
N ILE A 30 -1.06 10.20 -3.66
CA ILE A 30 -1.22 8.83 -3.12
C ILE A 30 -0.73 7.83 -4.18
N LEU A 31 0.30 7.06 -3.85
CA LEU A 31 0.79 5.98 -4.69
C LEU A 31 -0.11 4.75 -4.56
N VAL A 32 -0.78 4.38 -5.65
CA VAL A 32 -1.66 3.20 -5.70
C VAL A 32 -0.95 2.07 -6.45
N PHE A 33 -0.64 0.99 -5.75
CA PHE A 33 0.07 -0.16 -6.32
C PHE A 33 -0.88 -1.21 -6.91
N ASP A 34 -0.47 -1.91 -7.95
CA ASP A 34 -1.29 -3.00 -8.49
C ASP A 34 -1.20 -4.27 -7.65
N LYS A 35 -2.15 -5.21 -7.81
CA LYS A 35 -2.24 -6.45 -7.01
C LYS A 35 -1.02 -7.37 -7.13
N GLY A 36 -0.25 -7.24 -8.19
CA GLY A 36 1.01 -7.99 -8.37
C GLY A 36 2.20 -7.41 -7.58
N TYR A 37 2.13 -6.14 -7.18
CA TYR A 37 3.26 -5.44 -6.57
C TYR A 37 3.41 -5.74 -5.08
N TRP A 38 4.40 -6.56 -4.72
CA TRP A 38 4.66 -6.92 -3.33
C TRP A 38 6.15 -6.92 -2.99
N LYS A 39 6.68 -5.75 -2.61
CA LYS A 39 8.06 -5.57 -2.13
C LYS A 39 8.09 -4.88 -0.77
N LEU A 40 8.36 -5.66 0.27
CA LEU A 40 8.34 -5.20 1.66
C LEU A 40 9.36 -4.07 1.91
N ASP A 41 10.58 -4.22 1.42
CA ASP A 41 11.63 -3.21 1.58
C ASP A 41 11.25 -1.89 0.92
N ARG A 42 10.60 -1.95 -0.24
CA ARG A 42 10.11 -0.74 -0.91
C ARG A 42 9.06 -0.01 -0.08
N PHE A 43 8.11 -0.72 0.52
CA PHE A 43 7.11 -0.09 1.39
C PHE A 43 7.76 0.62 2.59
N LYS A 44 8.85 0.06 3.11
CA LYS A 44 9.65 0.68 4.17
C LYS A 44 10.31 1.96 3.68
N GLU A 45 11.01 1.91 2.55
CA GLU A 45 11.67 3.08 1.96
C GLU A 45 10.68 4.20 1.65
N LEU A 46 9.50 3.86 1.10
CA LEU A 46 8.45 4.83 0.82
C LEU A 46 7.93 5.50 2.10
N GLY A 47 7.73 4.70 3.16
CA GLY A 47 7.35 5.22 4.47
C GLY A 47 8.41 6.14 5.08
N GLU A 48 9.70 5.76 5.01
CA GLU A 48 10.81 6.56 5.53
C GLU A 48 11.02 7.87 4.75
N LYS A 49 10.74 7.86 3.45
CA LYS A 49 10.77 9.05 2.59
C LYS A 49 9.52 9.94 2.72
N GLY A 50 8.52 9.53 3.50
CA GLY A 50 7.28 10.29 3.73
C GLY A 50 6.25 10.19 2.60
N TYR A 51 6.43 9.27 1.65
CA TYR A 51 5.46 9.07 0.57
C TYR A 51 4.21 8.37 1.08
N ARG A 52 3.06 8.81 0.59
CA ARG A 52 1.77 8.21 0.91
C ARG A 52 1.43 7.11 -0.09
N PHE A 53 1.08 5.93 0.39
CA PHE A 53 0.79 4.81 -0.49
C PHE A 53 -0.31 3.87 0.02
N ILE A 54 -0.85 3.11 -0.91
CA ILE A 54 -1.84 2.06 -0.67
C ILE A 54 -1.57 0.89 -1.62
N ALA A 55 -1.43 -0.32 -1.06
CA ALA A 55 -1.16 -1.53 -1.84
C ALA A 55 -2.07 -2.68 -1.41
N PRO A 56 -2.51 -3.56 -2.34
CA PRO A 56 -3.31 -4.72 -1.99
C PRO A 56 -2.42 -5.75 -1.30
N MET A 57 -2.89 -6.32 -0.19
CA MET A 57 -2.12 -7.31 0.55
C MET A 57 -2.05 -8.64 -0.20
N LYS A 58 -0.84 -9.16 -0.40
CA LYS A 58 -0.67 -10.51 -0.95
C LYS A 58 -1.17 -11.56 0.04
N ILE A 59 -1.94 -12.51 -0.48
CA ILE A 59 -2.43 -13.67 0.27
C ILE A 59 -1.21 -14.45 0.83
N ASN A 60 -1.28 -14.88 2.08
CA ASN A 60 -0.20 -15.56 2.84
C ASN A 60 0.99 -14.68 3.26
N THR A 61 0.82 -13.36 3.34
CA THR A 61 1.80 -12.51 4.02
C THR A 61 1.77 -12.76 5.53
N THR A 62 2.92 -13.00 6.14
CA THR A 62 3.09 -13.08 7.60
C THR A 62 3.26 -11.69 8.20
N TYR A 63 2.50 -11.39 9.24
CA TYR A 63 2.57 -10.14 10.00
C TYR A 63 2.17 -10.35 11.45
N GLU A 64 2.61 -9.46 12.32
CA GLU A 64 2.19 -9.35 13.71
C GLU A 64 1.19 -8.21 13.84
N ILE A 65 0.10 -8.41 14.59
CA ILE A 65 -0.89 -7.36 14.85
C ILE A 65 -0.47 -6.63 16.14
N LEU A 66 -0.22 -5.33 16.03
CA LEU A 66 0.13 -4.46 17.16
C LEU A 66 -1.10 -3.78 17.78
N SER A 67 -2.08 -3.45 16.95
CA SER A 67 -3.36 -2.86 17.36
C SER A 67 -4.46 -3.29 16.40
N GLU A 68 -5.66 -3.51 16.90
CA GLU A 68 -6.81 -3.92 16.10
C GLU A 68 -8.05 -3.12 16.51
N LYS A 69 -8.79 -2.66 15.50
CA LYS A 69 -10.08 -2.00 15.67
C LYS A 69 -11.06 -2.53 14.64
N ILE A 70 -12.02 -3.31 15.11
CA ILE A 70 -13.07 -3.89 14.25
C ILE A 70 -14.34 -3.04 14.36
N LYS A 71 -14.89 -2.65 13.20
CA LYS A 71 -16.16 -1.94 13.10
C LYS A 71 -17.04 -2.62 12.04
N GLY A 72 -17.90 -3.55 12.49
CA GLY A 72 -18.81 -4.29 11.61
C GLY A 72 -18.05 -5.21 10.64
N LYS A 73 -18.14 -4.92 9.33
CA LYS A 73 -17.47 -5.69 8.26
C LYS A 73 -16.07 -5.15 7.91
N ILE A 74 -15.56 -4.20 8.67
CA ILE A 74 -14.26 -3.56 8.43
C ILE A 74 -13.36 -3.84 9.64
N SER A 75 -12.16 -4.36 9.38
CA SER A 75 -11.06 -4.44 10.34
C SER A 75 -10.02 -3.39 9.99
N ASP A 76 -9.58 -2.64 10.99
CA ASP A 76 -8.55 -1.62 10.88
C ASP A 76 -7.45 -1.95 11.89
N GLU A 77 -6.33 -2.43 11.39
CA GLU A 77 -5.24 -3.01 12.17
C GLU A 77 -3.95 -2.22 11.95
N ILE A 78 -3.15 -2.08 12.99
CA ILE A 78 -1.74 -1.67 12.86
C ILE A 78 -0.91 -2.94 12.94
N ILE A 79 -0.17 -3.23 11.88
CA ILE A 79 0.60 -4.46 11.73
C ILE A 79 2.09 -4.18 11.62
N ARG A 80 2.89 -5.16 12.06
CA ARG A 80 4.32 -5.22 11.83
C ARG A 80 4.63 -6.32 10.82
N LEU A 81 5.28 -5.95 9.73
CA LEU A 81 5.74 -6.89 8.72
C LEU A 81 7.07 -7.52 9.14
N SER A 82 7.45 -8.63 8.51
CA SER A 82 8.67 -9.38 8.84
C SER A 82 9.96 -8.57 8.68
N ASN A 83 9.98 -7.56 7.81
CA ASN A 83 11.11 -6.64 7.65
C ASN A 83 11.14 -5.52 8.71
N GLY A 84 10.27 -5.59 9.72
CA GLY A 84 10.17 -4.65 10.83
C GLY A 84 9.30 -3.42 10.55
N SER A 85 8.81 -3.24 9.33
CA SER A 85 7.96 -2.10 8.96
C SER A 85 6.63 -2.14 9.69
N ILE A 86 6.21 -1.00 10.22
CA ILE A 86 4.90 -0.83 10.86
C ILE A 86 3.99 -0.11 9.86
N LEU A 87 2.90 -0.76 9.47
CA LEU A 87 1.93 -0.23 8.51
C LEU A 87 0.51 -0.47 9.02
N ARG A 88 -0.44 0.27 8.46
CA ARG A 88 -1.86 0.05 8.68
C ARG A 88 -2.38 -0.97 7.68
N LEU A 89 -3.14 -1.95 8.16
CA LEU A 89 -3.85 -2.96 7.39
C LEU A 89 -5.34 -2.71 7.53
N VAL A 90 -6.00 -2.43 6.42
CA VAL A 90 -7.45 -2.29 6.35
C VAL A 90 -8.03 -3.51 5.62
N THR A 91 -8.88 -4.26 6.32
CA THR A 91 -9.55 -5.46 5.79
C THR A 91 -11.04 -5.22 5.65
N PHE A 92 -11.58 -5.46 4.46
CA PHE A 92 -13.01 -5.47 4.17
C PHE A 92 -13.50 -6.91 4.03
N HIS A 93 -14.45 -7.28 4.88
CA HIS A 93 -15.14 -8.56 4.83
C HIS A 93 -16.42 -8.41 4.01
N ASN A 94 -16.34 -8.61 2.70
CA ASN A 94 -17.54 -8.72 1.86
C ASN A 94 -18.03 -10.18 1.82
N ASP A 95 -19.34 -10.39 1.65
CA ASP A 95 -19.98 -11.73 1.74
C ASP A 95 -19.44 -12.75 0.73
N LYS A 96 -18.65 -12.31 -0.27
CA LYS A 96 -18.06 -13.15 -1.31
C LYS A 96 -16.53 -13.12 -1.35
N ARG A 97 -15.87 -12.09 -0.82
CA ARG A 97 -14.42 -11.88 -0.90
C ARG A 97 -13.91 -11.05 0.27
N ILE A 98 -12.70 -11.38 0.72
CA ILE A 98 -11.96 -10.57 1.69
C ILE A 98 -10.99 -9.70 0.91
N GLU A 99 -11.07 -8.39 1.08
CA GLU A 99 -10.15 -7.43 0.48
C GLU A 99 -9.26 -6.86 1.57
N ARG A 100 -7.95 -6.85 1.34
CA ARG A 100 -6.95 -6.42 2.33
C ARG A 100 -6.04 -5.40 1.68
N TYR A 101 -5.81 -4.29 2.36
CA TYR A 101 -4.99 -3.19 1.86
C TYR A 101 -4.00 -2.77 2.94
N ILE A 102 -2.73 -2.68 2.57
CA ILE A 102 -1.70 -2.07 3.41
C ILE A 102 -1.55 -0.60 3.01
N THR A 103 -1.38 0.27 4.00
CA THR A 103 -1.24 1.70 3.78
C THR A 103 -0.52 2.37 4.95
N ASN A 104 0.03 3.55 4.69
CA ASN A 104 0.49 4.49 5.72
C ASN A 104 -0.39 5.75 5.80
N LEU A 105 -1.58 5.71 5.18
CA LEU A 105 -2.54 6.79 5.17
C LEU A 105 -3.36 6.81 6.46
N ASP A 106 -3.59 8.02 6.98
CA ASP A 106 -4.55 8.28 8.07
C ASP A 106 -5.92 8.70 7.51
N LEU A 107 -6.42 7.95 6.54
CA LEU A 107 -7.74 8.16 5.95
C LEU A 107 -8.79 7.21 6.55
N PRO A 108 -10.08 7.55 6.51
CA PRO A 108 -11.13 6.61 6.87
C PRO A 108 -11.02 5.33 6.02
N PRO A 109 -11.26 4.14 6.60
CA PRO A 109 -11.25 2.89 5.82
C PRO A 109 -12.11 2.97 4.55
N GLU A 110 -13.28 3.61 4.60
CA GLU A 110 -14.18 3.72 3.45
C GLU A 110 -13.51 4.41 2.25
N GLU A 111 -12.73 5.47 2.47
CA GLU A 111 -11.98 6.17 1.43
C GLU A 111 -10.86 5.31 0.83
N ILE A 112 -10.17 4.50 1.65
CA ILE A 112 -9.14 3.55 1.20
C ILE A 112 -9.70 2.61 0.14
N ARG A 113 -10.96 2.17 0.31
CA ARG A 113 -11.64 1.32 -0.68
C ARG A 113 -12.05 2.11 -1.93
N GLU A 114 -12.52 3.35 -1.77
CA GLU A 114 -12.90 4.19 -2.91
C GLU A 114 -11.74 4.50 -3.84
N ILE A 115 -10.53 4.70 -3.30
CA ILE A 115 -9.30 4.91 -4.09
C ILE A 115 -9.06 3.74 -5.06
N TYR A 116 -9.35 2.50 -4.66
CA TYR A 116 -9.28 1.34 -5.55
C TYR A 116 -10.54 1.11 -6.40
N GLY A 117 -11.69 1.57 -5.93
CA GLY A 117 -12.99 1.42 -6.59
C GLY A 117 -13.22 2.38 -7.76
N MET A 118 -12.46 3.48 -7.85
CA MET A 118 -12.53 4.44 -8.96
C MET A 118 -11.86 3.97 -10.28
N ARG A 119 -11.50 2.69 -10.39
CA ARG A 119 -10.87 2.10 -11.58
C ARG A 119 -11.87 1.53 -12.58
#